data_AF-A0ABD5T424-F1
#
_entry.id   AF-A0ABD5T424-F1
#
_cell.length_a   1.000
_cell.length_b   1.000
_cell.length_c   1.000
_cell.angle_alpha   90.00
_cell.angle_beta   90.00
_cell.angle_gamma   90.00
#
_symmetry.space_group_name_H-M   'P 1'
#
loop_
_entity.id
_entity.type
_entity.pdbx_description
1 polymer ?
#
loop_
_entity_poly.entity_id
_entity_poly.type
_entity_poly.pdbx_seq_one_letter_code
_entity_poly.pdbx_strand_id
1 'polypeptide(L)'
;IRDRVRTVANPDGEEFGPSDLPDAVEAVAAGDAINYIGASSSVDFDVNGDVATAAYDITDFQDGELETLDTVEFGNELSEEDRSATAADPAGVDGEFTAQIGVLMPETGDLGPLGGPIRDGALLAATQVNDADLNVTVETRVEDTQTDPQAGISGANALVNDGFGAVVGPASSNVNLQVADQVFIPNGVVGISPSSTDPNVTDLDDNGFIFRTAPSDLLQGPAMADLAVGDNVGASSSGTLYLNDAYGQSLEESYVNAFEERDGTVGQRVSFEPNQPTYSSQWSDVLNQ
;
A
#
# COMPACT_ATOMS: atom_id res chain seq x y z
N ILE A 1 -17.59 0.25 8.63
CA ILE A 1 -16.28 0.82 8.24
C ILE A 1 -15.98 0.44 6.79
N ARG A 2 -15.79 -0.86 6.50
CA ARG A 2 -15.50 -1.41 5.17
C ARG A 2 -16.20 -0.71 4.00
N ASP A 3 -17.52 -0.74 3.99
CA ASP A 3 -18.32 -0.22 2.86
C ASP A 3 -18.19 1.31 2.67
N ARG A 4 -17.64 2.03 3.66
CA ARG A 4 -17.51 3.50 3.68
C ARG A 4 -16.11 4.00 3.34
N VAL A 5 -15.10 3.12 3.22
CA VAL A 5 -13.74 3.54 2.84
C VAL A 5 -13.77 4.21 1.47
N ARG A 6 -14.41 3.56 0.48
CA ARG A 6 -14.58 4.13 -0.86
C ARG A 6 -15.43 5.40 -0.87
N THR A 7 -16.46 5.48 -0.02
CA THR A 7 -17.34 6.66 0.06
C THR A 7 -16.61 7.96 0.42
N VAL A 8 -15.49 7.88 1.15
CA VAL A 8 -14.71 9.07 1.56
C VAL A 8 -13.45 9.28 0.75
N ALA A 9 -13.02 8.28 -0.03
CA ALA A 9 -11.77 8.29 -0.77
C ALA A 9 -11.96 8.39 -2.29
N ASN A 10 -13.12 7.94 -2.80
CA ASN A 10 -13.43 7.98 -4.22
C ASN A 10 -14.32 9.21 -4.53
N PRO A 11 -14.31 9.70 -5.78
CA PRO A 11 -15.30 10.64 -6.27
C PRO A 11 -16.74 10.12 -6.13
N ASP A 12 -17.77 10.97 -6.04
CA ASP A 12 -17.77 12.44 -6.10
C ASP A 12 -17.78 13.07 -4.70
N GLY A 13 -17.30 14.30 -4.57
CA GLY A 13 -17.30 15.03 -3.29
C GLY A 13 -16.41 16.26 -3.35
N GLU A 14 -16.41 17.06 -2.28
CA GLU A 14 -15.40 18.11 -2.11
C GLU A 14 -14.03 17.46 -1.82
N GLU A 15 -12.99 17.90 -2.51
CA GLU A 15 -11.65 17.36 -2.35
C GLU A 15 -10.99 17.91 -1.09
N PHE A 16 -10.45 17.02 -0.27
CA PHE A 16 -9.65 17.37 0.89
C PHE A 16 -8.31 16.66 0.87
N GLY A 17 -7.24 17.33 1.27
CA GLY A 17 -5.91 16.77 1.38
C GLY A 17 -5.39 16.65 2.82
N PRO A 18 -4.13 16.24 3.01
CA PRO A 18 -3.51 16.15 4.33
C PRO A 18 -3.38 17.49 5.07
N SER A 19 -3.39 18.61 4.34
CA SER A 19 -3.30 19.98 4.90
C SER A 19 -4.58 20.43 5.62
N ASP A 20 -5.69 19.79 5.30
CA ASP A 20 -7.07 20.19 5.56
C ASP A 20 -7.88 18.99 6.10
N LEU A 21 -7.18 17.96 6.59
CA LEU A 21 -7.76 16.78 7.22
C LEU A 21 -8.79 17.11 8.31
N PRO A 22 -8.60 18.11 9.20
CA PRO A 22 -9.65 18.49 10.15
C PRO A 22 -10.96 18.92 9.49
N ASP A 23 -10.89 19.68 8.40
CA ASP A 23 -12.06 20.16 7.67
C ASP A 23 -12.77 18.97 6.98
N ALA A 24 -11.99 18.02 6.45
CA ALA A 24 -12.52 16.77 5.88
C ALA A 24 -13.29 15.95 6.93
N VAL A 25 -12.75 15.84 8.15
CA VAL A 25 -13.40 15.11 9.26
C VAL A 25 -14.67 15.84 9.71
N GLU A 26 -14.66 17.17 9.76
CA GLU A 26 -15.86 17.95 10.07
C GLU A 26 -16.96 17.75 9.01
N ALA A 27 -16.61 17.79 7.71
CA ALA A 27 -17.54 17.54 6.62
C ALA A 27 -18.16 16.13 6.69
N VAL A 28 -17.35 15.10 6.91
CA VAL A 28 -17.83 13.72 7.09
C VAL A 28 -18.74 13.60 8.32
N ALA A 29 -18.40 14.29 9.42
CA ALA A 29 -19.22 14.31 10.63
C ALA A 29 -20.56 15.03 10.43
N ALA A 30 -20.61 16.03 9.54
CA ALA A 30 -21.83 16.70 9.12
C ALA A 30 -22.70 15.87 8.15
N GLY A 31 -22.14 14.79 7.59
CA GLY A 31 -22.81 13.93 6.61
C GLY A 31 -22.56 14.34 5.16
N ASP A 32 -21.60 15.23 4.91
CA ASP A 32 -21.27 15.69 3.57
C ASP A 32 -20.39 14.66 2.84
N ALA A 33 -20.58 14.56 1.52
CA ALA A 33 -19.75 13.73 0.66
C ALA A 33 -18.39 14.39 0.43
N ILE A 34 -17.32 13.62 0.59
CA ILE A 34 -15.93 14.09 0.42
C ILE A 34 -15.16 13.17 -0.51
N ASN A 35 -14.09 13.70 -1.08
CA ASN A 35 -13.07 12.97 -1.80
C ASN A 35 -11.70 13.24 -1.14
N TYR A 36 -11.22 12.31 -0.32
CA TYR A 36 -9.92 12.47 0.33
C TYR A 36 -8.77 12.13 -0.61
N ILE A 37 -7.90 13.11 -0.84
CA ILE A 37 -6.69 13.00 -1.65
C ILE A 37 -5.51 12.70 -0.72
N GLY A 38 -4.77 11.63 -1.02
CA GLY A 38 -3.59 11.23 -0.26
C GLY A 38 -2.43 12.21 -0.41
N ALA A 39 -1.41 12.05 0.43
CA ALA A 39 -0.22 12.91 0.41
C ALA A 39 0.63 12.75 -0.85
N SER A 40 0.58 11.58 -1.49
CA SER A 40 1.32 11.26 -2.72
C SER A 40 0.48 11.43 -3.98
N SER A 41 -0.79 11.04 -3.93
CA SER A 41 -1.68 10.89 -5.08
C SER A 41 -3.13 10.78 -4.61
N SER A 42 -4.09 10.71 -5.54
CA SER A 42 -5.43 10.22 -5.19
C SER A 42 -5.36 8.81 -4.61
N VAL A 43 -6.34 8.49 -3.76
CA VAL A 43 -6.50 7.16 -3.14
C VAL A 43 -7.84 6.56 -3.55
N ASP A 44 -8.17 6.70 -4.84
CA ASP A 44 -9.37 6.13 -5.44
C ASP A 44 -9.25 4.61 -5.43
N PHE A 45 -10.09 3.93 -4.64
CA PHE A 45 -10.04 2.48 -4.51
C PHE A 45 -10.96 1.78 -5.50
N ASP A 46 -10.42 0.83 -6.26
CA ASP A 46 -11.19 -0.10 -7.10
C ASP A 46 -11.96 -1.11 -6.23
N VAL A 47 -12.73 -2.01 -6.86
CA VAL A 47 -13.48 -3.06 -6.13
C VAL A 47 -12.62 -4.04 -5.34
N ASN A 48 -11.34 -4.19 -5.69
CA ASN A 48 -10.38 -5.06 -4.99
C ASN A 48 -9.71 -4.36 -3.80
N GLY A 49 -9.92 -3.04 -3.65
CA GLY A 49 -9.30 -2.26 -2.58
C GLY A 49 -7.91 -1.73 -2.95
N ASP A 50 -7.55 -1.80 -4.23
CA ASP A 50 -6.33 -1.25 -4.79
C ASP A 50 -6.55 0.19 -5.24
N VAL A 51 -5.51 1.02 -5.20
CA VAL A 51 -5.56 2.33 -5.86
C VAL A 51 -5.72 2.15 -7.37
N ALA A 52 -6.72 2.82 -7.94
CA ALA A 52 -7.11 2.71 -9.33
C ALA A 52 -6.10 3.34 -10.29
N THR A 53 -5.27 4.26 -9.79
CA THR A 53 -4.21 4.93 -10.55
C THR A 53 -2.90 4.98 -9.78
N ALA A 54 -1.79 4.97 -10.52
CA ALA A 54 -0.45 5.04 -9.97
C ALA A 54 0.51 5.64 -10.99
N ALA A 55 1.54 6.34 -10.53
CA ALA A 55 2.59 6.87 -11.38
C ALA A 55 3.96 6.36 -10.91
N TYR A 56 4.83 6.01 -11.84
CA TYR A 56 6.23 5.68 -11.58
C TYR A 56 7.14 6.64 -12.33
N ASP A 57 7.93 7.41 -11.60
CA ASP A 57 8.99 8.22 -12.18
C ASP A 57 10.20 7.36 -12.55
N ILE A 58 10.67 7.48 -13.78
CA ILE A 58 11.93 6.94 -14.25
C ILE A 58 12.99 8.02 -14.01
N THR A 59 13.86 7.80 -13.02
CA THR A 59 14.91 8.77 -12.66
C THR A 59 16.30 8.25 -13.00
N ASP A 60 17.19 9.14 -13.43
CA ASP A 60 18.60 8.87 -13.62
C ASP A 60 19.46 9.80 -12.76
N PHE A 61 20.66 9.37 -12.41
CA PHE A 61 21.58 10.16 -11.60
C PHE A 61 22.58 10.89 -12.50
N GLN A 62 22.31 12.18 -12.76
CA GLN A 62 23.11 13.03 -13.65
C GLN A 62 23.76 14.15 -12.86
N ASP A 63 25.07 14.33 -13.04
CA ASP A 63 25.86 15.41 -12.42
C ASP A 63 25.74 15.56 -10.89
N GLY A 64 25.39 14.48 -10.18
CA GLY A 64 25.24 14.50 -8.73
C GLY A 64 23.79 14.70 -8.24
N GLU A 65 22.84 14.83 -9.15
CA GLU A 65 21.42 15.05 -8.87
C GLU A 65 20.56 13.94 -9.51
N LEU A 66 19.38 13.71 -8.93
CA LEU A 66 18.38 12.84 -9.56
C LEU A 66 17.55 13.67 -10.53
N GLU A 67 17.53 13.26 -11.80
CA GLU A 67 16.70 13.85 -12.84
C GLU A 67 15.61 12.88 -13.27
N THR A 68 14.36 13.33 -13.30
CA THR A 68 13.24 12.56 -13.86
C THR A 68 13.31 12.60 -15.38
N LEU A 69 13.51 11.44 -15.99
CA LEU A 69 13.58 11.26 -17.44
C LEU A 69 12.19 11.09 -18.06
N ASP A 70 11.32 10.36 -17.38
CA ASP A 70 9.98 10.04 -17.84
C ASP A 70 9.08 9.66 -16.66
N THR A 71 7.76 9.65 -16.86
CA THR A 71 6.78 9.21 -15.86
C THR A 71 5.84 8.21 -16.54
N VAL A 72 5.76 7.01 -15.98
CA VAL A 72 4.85 5.97 -16.46
C VAL A 72 3.59 5.98 -15.59
N GLU A 73 2.50 6.41 -16.20
CA GLU A 73 1.17 6.44 -15.58
C GLU A 73 0.45 5.11 -15.81
N PHE A 74 -0.12 4.57 -14.74
CA PHE A 74 -0.92 3.35 -14.73
C PHE A 74 -2.30 3.61 -14.16
N GLY A 75 -3.23 2.75 -14.56
CA GLY A 75 -4.60 2.80 -14.12
C GLY A 75 -5.54 3.47 -15.11
N ASN A 76 -6.83 3.39 -14.80
CA ASN A 76 -7.89 4.06 -15.54
C ASN A 76 -8.77 4.80 -14.54
N GLU A 77 -9.63 5.69 -15.04
CA GLU A 77 -10.74 6.16 -14.20
C GLU A 77 -11.52 4.97 -13.63
N LEU A 78 -12.03 5.11 -12.41
CA LEU A 78 -12.90 4.13 -11.76
C LEU A 78 -13.98 3.64 -12.73
N SER A 79 -14.09 2.32 -12.87
CA SER A 79 -15.11 1.70 -13.68
C SER A 79 -16.50 1.91 -13.07
N GLU A 80 -17.56 1.62 -13.83
CA GLU A 80 -18.92 1.65 -13.29
C GLU A 80 -19.09 0.66 -12.12
N GLU A 81 -18.38 -0.47 -12.18
CA GLU A 81 -18.37 -1.46 -11.10
C GLU A 81 -17.75 -0.87 -9.83
N ASP A 82 -16.59 -0.21 -9.95
CA ASP A 82 -15.90 0.45 -8.83
C ASP A 82 -16.76 1.55 -8.20
N ARG A 83 -17.38 2.39 -9.04
CA ARG A 83 -18.31 3.45 -8.60
C ARG A 83 -19.55 2.87 -7.93
N SER A 84 -20.01 1.69 -8.35
CA SER A 84 -21.16 1.03 -7.71
C SER A 84 -20.83 0.33 -6.39
N ALA A 85 -19.54 0.10 -6.11
CA ALA A 85 -19.07 -0.52 -4.87
C ALA A 85 -18.96 0.46 -3.69
N THR A 86 -19.16 1.76 -3.92
CA THR A 86 -19.24 2.77 -2.85
C THR A 86 -20.60 2.70 -2.14
N ALA A 87 -20.61 2.76 -0.81
CA ALA A 87 -21.87 2.93 -0.07
C ALA A 87 -22.40 4.36 -0.16
N ALA A 88 -23.64 4.55 0.27
CA ALA A 88 -24.27 5.87 0.39
C ALA A 88 -23.43 6.83 1.25
N ASP A 89 -23.58 8.13 0.98
CA ASP A 89 -22.92 9.27 1.65
C ASP A 89 -22.82 9.12 3.17
N PRO A 90 -21.81 9.76 3.82
CA PRO A 90 -21.63 9.72 5.26
C PRO A 90 -22.93 9.97 6.02
N ALA A 91 -23.21 9.10 7.01
CA ALA A 91 -24.43 9.22 7.80
C ALA A 91 -24.39 10.41 8.80
N GLY A 92 -23.22 11.05 8.94
CA GLY A 92 -22.91 12.02 9.99
C GLY A 92 -22.79 11.37 11.37
N VAL A 93 -22.40 12.19 12.35
CA VAL A 93 -22.37 11.79 13.77
C VAL A 93 -23.01 12.88 14.62
N ASP A 94 -24.04 12.50 15.38
CA ASP A 94 -24.67 13.39 16.36
C ASP A 94 -23.90 13.32 17.70
N GLY A 95 -23.16 14.37 18.03
CA GLY A 95 -22.43 14.49 19.31
C GLY A 95 -20.99 13.98 19.26
N GLU A 96 -20.40 13.73 20.44
CA GLU A 96 -19.00 13.29 20.55
C GLU A 96 -18.83 11.86 20.02
N PHE A 97 -17.83 11.66 19.16
CA PHE A 97 -17.46 10.37 18.58
C PHE A 97 -15.96 10.08 18.77
N THR A 98 -15.64 8.88 19.24
CA THR A 98 -14.24 8.40 19.31
C THR A 98 -14.00 7.34 18.25
N ALA A 99 -13.15 7.64 17.28
CA ALA A 99 -12.65 6.69 16.30
C ALA A 99 -11.46 5.92 16.87
N GLN A 100 -11.52 4.59 16.89
CA GLN A 100 -10.39 3.74 17.31
C GLN A 100 -9.67 3.19 16.08
N ILE A 101 -8.43 3.64 15.86
CA ILE A 101 -7.59 3.26 14.71
C ILE A 101 -6.32 2.57 15.18
N GLY A 102 -6.18 1.29 14.84
CA GLY A 102 -4.95 0.54 15.10
C GLY A 102 -3.85 0.94 14.12
N VAL A 103 -2.60 0.84 14.53
CA VAL A 103 -1.43 1.04 13.67
C VAL A 103 -0.52 -0.17 13.83
N LEU A 104 -0.42 -0.98 12.78
CA LEU A 104 0.33 -2.23 12.79
C LEU A 104 1.51 -2.11 11.83
N MET A 105 2.68 -1.72 12.35
CA MET A 105 3.86 -1.35 11.55
C MET A 105 5.11 -2.08 12.02
N PRO A 106 6.10 -2.31 11.15
CA PRO A 106 7.40 -2.82 11.58
C PRO A 106 8.19 -1.70 12.25
N GLU A 107 8.10 -1.60 13.58
CA GLU A 107 8.95 -0.69 14.37
C GLU A 107 10.36 -1.27 14.54
N THR A 108 10.48 -2.59 14.42
CA THR A 108 11.75 -3.32 14.39
C THR A 108 11.78 -4.35 13.24
N GLY A 109 12.87 -5.12 13.16
CA GLY A 109 13.12 -6.05 12.06
C GLY A 109 13.67 -5.35 10.80
N ASP A 110 13.65 -6.09 9.68
CA ASP A 110 14.29 -5.66 8.43
C ASP A 110 13.70 -4.38 7.85
N LEU A 111 12.39 -4.15 8.02
CA LEU A 111 11.71 -2.93 7.59
C LEU A 111 11.59 -1.87 8.69
N GLY A 112 12.24 -2.03 9.85
CA GLY A 112 12.24 -1.03 10.93
C GLY A 112 12.56 0.41 10.48
N PRO A 113 13.58 0.64 9.62
CA PRO A 113 13.88 1.97 9.09
C PRO A 113 12.75 2.60 8.26
N LEU A 114 11.89 1.78 7.66
CA LEU A 114 10.73 2.21 6.88
C LEU A 114 9.48 2.37 7.77
N GLY A 115 9.23 1.43 8.68
CA GLY A 115 7.98 1.39 9.45
C GLY A 115 7.85 2.50 10.50
N GLY A 116 8.96 2.98 11.07
CA GLY A 116 8.95 4.12 12.00
C GLY A 116 8.33 5.38 11.38
N PRO A 117 8.89 5.90 10.26
CA PRO A 117 8.31 7.04 9.55
C PRO A 117 6.85 6.83 9.10
N ILE A 118 6.49 5.64 8.62
CA ILE A 118 5.10 5.34 8.21
C ILE A 118 4.14 5.40 9.40
N ARG A 119 4.51 4.79 10.54
CA ARG A 119 3.76 4.87 11.80
C ARG A 119 3.57 6.33 12.20
N ASP A 120 4.64 7.13 12.16
CA ASP A 120 4.58 8.54 12.56
C ASP A 120 3.65 9.36 11.66
N GLY A 121 3.57 9.04 10.36
CA GLY A 121 2.57 9.61 9.45
C GLY A 121 1.13 9.30 9.88
N ALA A 122 0.84 8.05 10.26
CA ALA A 122 -0.48 7.68 10.76
C ALA A 122 -0.84 8.38 12.08
N LEU A 123 0.13 8.51 13.00
CA LEU A 123 -0.07 9.20 14.27
C LEU A 123 -0.20 10.72 14.10
N LEU A 124 0.44 11.30 13.09
CA LEU A 124 0.30 12.72 12.76
C LEU A 124 -1.14 13.04 12.37
N ALA A 125 -1.79 12.22 11.54
CA ALA A 125 -3.18 12.39 11.16
C ALA A 125 -4.11 12.40 12.39
N ALA A 126 -3.93 11.45 13.32
CA ALA A 126 -4.67 11.41 14.58
C ALA A 126 -4.43 12.66 15.43
N THR A 127 -3.18 13.15 15.47
CA THR A 127 -2.82 14.37 16.20
C THR A 127 -3.51 15.60 15.61
N GLN A 128 -3.51 15.75 14.27
CA GLN A 128 -4.18 16.87 13.60
C GLN A 128 -5.67 16.93 13.91
N VAL A 129 -6.36 15.77 13.94
CA VAL A 129 -7.78 15.70 14.29
C VAL A 129 -8.01 16.02 15.76
N ASN A 130 -7.20 15.48 16.67
CA ASN A 130 -7.36 15.68 18.11
C ASN A 130 -7.00 17.11 18.57
N ASP A 131 -6.11 17.78 17.85
CA ASP A 131 -5.75 19.18 18.09
C ASP A 131 -6.77 20.16 17.48
N ALA A 132 -7.59 19.68 16.53
CA ALA A 132 -8.74 20.42 16.02
C ALA A 132 -9.90 20.30 17.03
N ASP A 133 -10.53 21.43 17.38
CA ASP A 133 -11.65 21.50 18.33
C ASP A 133 -12.94 20.93 17.70
N LEU A 134 -12.93 19.62 17.40
CA LEU A 134 -13.97 18.87 16.71
C LEU A 134 -14.72 17.95 17.68
N ASN A 135 -15.92 17.55 17.29
CA ASN A 135 -16.69 16.52 18.01
C ASN A 135 -16.16 15.09 17.77
N VAL A 136 -15.04 14.94 17.04
CA VAL A 136 -14.41 13.67 16.73
C VAL A 136 -13.05 13.62 17.41
N THR A 137 -12.77 12.51 18.10
CA THR A 137 -11.45 12.21 18.67
C THR A 137 -10.95 10.89 18.06
N VAL A 138 -9.65 10.80 17.79
CA VAL A 138 -8.99 9.58 17.30
C VAL A 138 -8.14 8.98 18.42
N GLU A 139 -8.52 7.79 18.86
CA GLU A 139 -7.71 6.94 19.72
C GLU A 139 -6.87 5.99 18.87
N THR A 140 -5.56 5.98 19.11
CA THR A 140 -4.62 5.11 18.38
C THR A 140 -3.93 4.12 19.29
N ARG A 141 -3.71 2.91 18.79
CA ARG A 141 -2.81 1.92 19.42
C ARG A 141 -1.84 1.37 18.38
N VAL A 142 -0.56 1.35 18.75
CA VAL A 142 0.52 0.84 17.89
C VAL A 142 0.91 -0.56 18.32
N GLU A 143 1.13 -1.45 17.36
CA GLU A 143 1.72 -2.78 17.56
C GLU A 143 2.85 -3.02 16.55
N ASP A 144 3.96 -3.60 17.03
CA ASP A 144 5.16 -3.87 16.23
C ASP A 144 5.06 -5.23 15.52
N THR A 145 5.10 -5.21 14.19
CA THR A 145 5.12 -6.44 13.39
C THR A 145 6.49 -7.09 13.33
N GLN A 146 7.57 -6.37 13.65
CA GLN A 146 8.96 -6.85 13.58
C GLN A 146 9.36 -7.37 12.18
N THR A 147 8.59 -7.02 11.13
CA THR A 147 8.68 -7.66 9.80
C THR A 147 8.47 -9.18 9.84
N ASP A 148 7.79 -9.69 10.87
CA ASP A 148 7.56 -11.11 11.11
C ASP A 148 6.05 -11.43 11.12
N PRO A 149 5.60 -12.46 10.40
CA PRO A 149 4.18 -12.78 10.35
C PRO A 149 3.55 -13.18 11.69
N GLN A 150 4.28 -13.88 12.56
CA GLN A 150 3.73 -14.32 13.85
C GLN A 150 3.61 -13.14 14.82
N ALA A 151 4.60 -12.25 14.85
CA ALA A 151 4.50 -10.99 15.58
C ALA A 151 3.35 -10.12 15.04
N GLY A 152 3.21 -10.00 13.71
CA GLY A 152 2.09 -9.30 13.08
C GLY A 152 0.73 -9.86 13.46
N ILE A 153 0.54 -11.19 13.42
CA ILE A 153 -0.69 -11.86 13.86
C ILE A 153 -0.96 -11.59 15.34
N SER A 154 0.07 -11.64 16.20
CA SER A 154 -0.09 -11.35 17.62
C SER A 154 -0.52 -9.90 17.87
N GLY A 155 0.12 -8.94 17.21
CA GLY A 155 -0.23 -7.51 17.30
C GLY A 155 -1.64 -7.23 16.78
N ALA A 156 -1.99 -7.79 15.62
CA ALA A 156 -3.35 -7.69 15.07
C ALA A 156 -4.40 -8.23 16.05
N ASN A 157 -4.17 -9.40 16.65
CA ASN A 157 -5.07 -9.95 17.67
C ASN A 157 -5.19 -9.03 18.90
N ALA A 158 -4.10 -8.38 19.32
CA ALA A 158 -4.16 -7.43 20.43
C ALA A 158 -5.05 -6.22 20.10
N LEU A 159 -4.95 -5.67 18.89
CA LEU A 159 -5.82 -4.59 18.40
C LEU A 159 -7.29 -5.04 18.35
N VAL A 160 -7.56 -6.21 17.75
CA VAL A 160 -8.93 -6.74 17.64
C VAL A 160 -9.55 -6.99 19.03
N ASN A 161 -8.79 -7.57 19.95
CA ASN A 161 -9.26 -7.84 21.32
C ASN A 161 -9.62 -6.56 22.09
N ASP A 162 -8.97 -5.45 21.76
CA ASP A 162 -9.23 -4.14 22.35
C ASP A 162 -10.32 -3.34 21.63
N GLY A 163 -10.93 -3.91 20.58
CA GLY A 163 -12.09 -3.35 19.89
C GLY A 163 -11.79 -2.52 18.65
N PHE A 164 -10.52 -2.47 18.21
CA PHE A 164 -10.14 -1.73 17.01
C PHE A 164 -10.72 -2.40 15.75
N GLY A 165 -11.66 -1.70 15.08
CA GLY A 165 -12.32 -2.17 13.87
C GLY A 165 -11.65 -1.73 12.55
N ALA A 166 -10.63 -0.88 12.64
CA ALA A 166 -9.82 -0.43 11.52
C ALA A 166 -8.35 -0.35 11.91
N VAL A 167 -7.47 -0.75 11.00
CA VAL A 167 -6.03 -0.80 11.22
C VAL A 167 -5.31 -0.23 9.99
N VAL A 168 -4.38 0.70 10.22
CA VAL A 168 -3.39 1.11 9.23
C VAL A 168 -2.25 0.09 9.27
N GLY A 169 -1.96 -0.55 8.14
CA GLY A 169 -1.01 -1.66 8.01
C GLY A 169 -1.66 -3.03 7.87
N PRO A 170 -0.87 -4.12 7.84
CA PRO A 170 0.61 -4.16 7.90
C PRO A 170 1.36 -3.54 6.72
N ALA A 171 2.62 -3.16 6.92
CA ALA A 171 3.48 -2.63 5.83
C ALA A 171 4.05 -3.73 4.92
N SER A 172 4.61 -4.81 5.48
CA SER A 172 5.20 -5.92 4.70
C SER A 172 4.10 -6.79 4.08
N SER A 173 4.23 -7.12 2.81
CA SER A 173 3.27 -7.99 2.10
C SER A 173 3.11 -9.36 2.74
N ASN A 174 4.21 -10.03 3.13
CA ASN A 174 4.15 -11.34 3.79
C ASN A 174 3.38 -11.30 5.12
N VAL A 175 3.48 -10.19 5.84
CA VAL A 175 2.75 -9.98 7.10
C VAL A 175 1.29 -9.63 6.80
N ASN A 176 1.04 -8.75 5.83
CA ASN A 176 -0.30 -8.32 5.43
C ASN A 176 -1.17 -9.50 4.99
N LEU A 177 -0.68 -10.36 4.09
CA LEU A 177 -1.41 -11.54 3.61
C LEU A 177 -1.83 -12.46 4.77
N GLN A 178 -0.92 -12.71 5.71
CA GLN A 178 -1.20 -13.62 6.84
C GLN A 178 -2.10 -12.99 7.90
N VAL A 179 -1.92 -11.71 8.20
CA VAL A 179 -2.78 -10.98 9.15
C VAL A 179 -4.18 -10.81 8.57
N ALA A 180 -4.30 -10.50 7.28
CA ALA A 180 -5.56 -10.41 6.58
C ALA A 180 -6.36 -11.71 6.71
N ASP A 181 -5.78 -12.82 6.27
CA ASP A 181 -6.41 -14.15 6.24
C ASP A 181 -6.75 -14.67 7.66
N GLN A 182 -5.83 -14.53 8.61
CA GLN A 182 -5.99 -15.17 9.92
C GLN A 182 -6.67 -14.29 10.96
N VAL A 183 -6.67 -12.96 10.79
CA VAL A 183 -7.15 -12.02 11.81
C VAL A 183 -8.15 -11.03 11.26
N PHE A 184 -7.83 -10.24 10.23
CA PHE A 184 -8.72 -9.15 9.83
C PHE A 184 -10.02 -9.65 9.20
N ILE A 185 -9.94 -10.50 8.18
CA ILE A 185 -11.10 -11.02 7.46
C ILE A 185 -12.03 -11.82 8.41
N PRO A 186 -11.54 -12.77 9.23
CA PRO A 186 -12.40 -13.53 10.14
C PRO A 186 -13.10 -12.69 11.22
N ASN A 187 -12.51 -11.53 11.59
CA ASN A 187 -13.06 -10.65 12.62
C ASN A 187 -13.76 -9.41 12.05
N GLY A 188 -13.83 -9.26 10.72
CA GLY A 188 -14.46 -8.12 10.06
C GLY A 188 -13.77 -6.78 10.32
N VAL A 189 -12.44 -6.80 10.45
CA VAL A 189 -11.60 -5.61 10.68
C VAL A 189 -11.09 -5.10 9.35
N VAL A 190 -11.13 -3.78 9.14
CA VAL A 190 -10.60 -3.17 7.93
C VAL A 190 -9.10 -2.98 8.07
N GLY A 191 -8.32 -3.49 7.13
CA GLY A 191 -6.87 -3.24 7.03
C GLY A 191 -6.57 -2.34 5.83
N ILE A 192 -5.84 -1.24 6.04
CA ILE A 192 -5.38 -0.36 4.97
C ILE A 192 -3.86 -0.34 4.97
N SER A 193 -3.23 -1.11 4.09
CA SER A 193 -1.77 -1.17 4.01
C SER A 193 -1.19 0.03 3.26
N PRO A 194 -0.21 0.74 3.83
CA PRO A 194 0.46 1.83 3.11
C PRO A 194 1.63 1.37 2.23
N SER A 195 1.97 0.08 2.20
CA SER A 195 3.24 -0.39 1.60
C SER A 195 3.22 -1.81 1.03
N SER A 196 2.13 -2.58 1.19
CA SER A 196 2.07 -3.97 0.74
C SER A 196 1.72 -4.07 -0.76
N THR A 197 2.72 -4.18 -1.62
CA THR A 197 2.55 -4.13 -3.08
C THR A 197 2.36 -5.50 -3.75
N ASP A 198 2.50 -6.60 -3.01
CA ASP A 198 2.40 -7.96 -3.56
C ASP A 198 1.07 -8.16 -4.33
N PRO A 199 1.10 -8.67 -5.58
CA PRO A 199 -0.08 -8.95 -6.39
C PRO A 199 -1.12 -9.83 -5.69
N ASN A 200 -0.69 -10.77 -4.85
CA ASN A 200 -1.59 -11.69 -4.15
C ASN A 200 -2.53 -10.97 -3.17
N VAL A 201 -2.27 -9.72 -2.81
CA VAL A 201 -3.19 -8.91 -1.99
C VAL A 201 -4.47 -8.59 -2.78
N THR A 202 -4.35 -8.32 -4.09
CA THR A 202 -5.50 -8.07 -4.99
C THR A 202 -6.43 -9.29 -5.04
N ASP A 203 -5.84 -10.48 -5.05
CA ASP A 203 -6.54 -11.75 -5.26
C ASP A 203 -7.09 -12.38 -3.96
N LEU A 204 -6.97 -11.69 -2.82
CA LEU A 204 -7.53 -12.19 -1.56
C LEU A 204 -9.06 -12.26 -1.64
N ASP A 205 -9.64 -13.38 -1.18
CA ASP A 205 -11.07 -13.45 -0.87
C ASP A 205 -11.33 -12.73 0.46
N ASP A 206 -11.22 -11.41 0.41
CA ASP A 206 -11.13 -10.55 1.58
C ASP A 206 -12.49 -10.00 2.03
N ASN A 207 -13.56 -10.32 1.30
CA ASN A 207 -14.88 -9.74 1.48
C ASN A 207 -14.86 -8.19 1.53
N GLY A 208 -13.92 -7.55 0.83
CA GLY A 208 -13.68 -6.11 0.75
C GLY A 208 -13.04 -5.48 1.99
N PHE A 209 -12.51 -6.25 2.93
CA PHE A 209 -11.92 -5.73 4.18
C PHE A 209 -10.50 -5.17 4.03
N ILE A 210 -9.80 -5.48 2.95
CA ILE A 210 -8.40 -5.13 2.75
C ILE A 210 -8.28 -4.08 1.66
N PHE A 211 -7.51 -3.04 1.95
CA PHE A 211 -7.20 -1.96 1.04
C PHE A 211 -5.70 -1.68 1.08
N ARG A 212 -5.17 -1.01 0.06
CA ARG A 212 -3.81 -0.48 0.10
C ARG A 212 -3.66 0.84 -0.65
N THR A 213 -2.95 1.78 -0.04
CA THR A 213 -2.61 3.06 -0.69
C THR A 213 -1.33 2.98 -1.51
N ALA A 214 -0.58 1.88 -1.41
CA ALA A 214 0.52 1.58 -2.31
C ALA A 214 -0.02 0.80 -3.53
N PRO A 215 0.46 1.11 -4.75
CA PRO A 215 0.04 0.40 -5.95
C PRO A 215 0.53 -1.06 -5.97
N SER A 216 -0.18 -1.90 -6.72
CA SER A 216 0.20 -3.29 -6.96
C SER A 216 1.47 -3.42 -7.80
N ASP A 217 2.28 -4.45 -7.52
CA ASP A 217 3.41 -4.84 -8.39
C ASP A 217 2.95 -5.40 -9.74
N LEU A 218 1.65 -5.64 -9.93
CA LEU A 218 1.04 -5.81 -11.27
C LEU A 218 1.24 -4.59 -12.15
N LEU A 219 1.52 -3.42 -11.56
CA LEU A 219 1.86 -2.18 -12.27
C LEU A 219 3.38 -1.97 -12.31
N GLN A 220 4.07 -2.21 -11.20
CA GLN A 220 5.53 -1.99 -11.10
C GLN A 220 6.34 -2.92 -12.02
N GLY A 221 5.99 -4.20 -12.11
CA GLY A 221 6.69 -5.17 -12.97
C GLY A 221 6.69 -4.76 -14.44
N PRO A 222 5.52 -4.46 -15.04
CA PRO A 222 5.43 -3.90 -16.39
C PRO A 222 6.17 -2.57 -16.57
N ALA A 223 6.13 -1.66 -15.60
CA ALA A 223 6.88 -0.40 -15.66
C ALA A 223 8.40 -0.65 -15.79
N MET A 224 8.92 -1.57 -14.98
CA MET A 224 10.32 -1.98 -15.03
C MET A 224 10.66 -2.65 -16.37
N ALA A 225 9.76 -3.46 -16.92
CA ALA A 225 9.95 -4.09 -18.22
C ALA A 225 9.96 -3.06 -19.37
N ASP A 226 9.04 -2.09 -19.34
CA ASP A 226 8.99 -0.97 -20.30
C ASP A 226 10.28 -0.13 -20.27
N LEU A 227 10.78 0.20 -19.07
CA LEU A 227 12.08 0.85 -18.93
C LEU A 227 13.21 0.02 -19.53
N ALA A 228 13.24 -1.29 -19.25
CA ALA A 228 14.30 -2.18 -19.70
C ALA A 228 14.36 -2.29 -21.24
N VAL A 229 13.22 -2.48 -21.91
CA VAL A 229 13.19 -2.60 -23.39
C VAL A 229 13.23 -1.24 -24.09
N GLY A 230 12.76 -0.19 -23.43
CA GLY A 230 12.63 1.16 -24.00
C GLY A 230 13.97 1.83 -24.29
N ASP A 231 13.94 2.94 -25.01
CA ASP A 231 15.13 3.64 -25.52
C ASP A 231 16.13 4.08 -24.43
N ASN A 232 15.68 4.19 -23.18
CA ASN A 232 16.54 4.53 -22.03
C ASN A 232 17.57 3.42 -21.72
N VAL A 233 17.20 2.15 -21.86
CA VAL A 233 18.07 0.99 -21.56
C VAL A 233 18.34 0.14 -22.80
N GLY A 234 17.32 -0.15 -23.60
CA GLY A 234 17.42 -0.91 -24.86
C GLY A 234 17.85 -2.36 -24.68
N ALA A 235 17.50 -2.98 -23.55
CA ALA A 235 17.87 -4.37 -23.23
C ALA A 235 17.00 -5.37 -24.00
N SER A 236 17.65 -6.33 -24.66
CA SER A 236 16.99 -7.52 -25.21
C SER A 236 17.13 -8.76 -24.32
N SER A 237 17.97 -8.69 -23.27
CA SER A 237 18.10 -9.73 -22.26
C SER A 237 18.25 -9.16 -20.86
N SER A 238 17.78 -9.90 -19.85
CA SER A 238 17.87 -9.52 -18.44
C SER A 238 18.22 -10.74 -17.59
N GLY A 239 18.92 -10.53 -16.47
CA GLY A 239 18.97 -11.48 -15.35
C GLY A 239 18.28 -10.85 -14.15
N THR A 240 17.77 -11.66 -13.23
CA THR A 240 17.02 -11.16 -12.06
C THR A 240 17.65 -11.64 -10.75
N LEU A 241 17.67 -10.74 -9.77
CA LEU A 241 18.03 -11.01 -8.38
C LEU A 241 16.86 -10.58 -7.50
N TYR A 242 16.22 -11.51 -6.79
CA TYR A 242 14.98 -11.24 -6.04
C TYR A 242 15.00 -11.80 -4.62
N LEU A 243 14.24 -11.19 -3.71
CA LEU A 243 14.17 -11.62 -2.32
C LEU A 243 13.58 -13.03 -2.23
N ASN A 244 14.16 -13.90 -1.40
CA ASN A 244 13.75 -15.29 -1.28
C ASN A 244 12.49 -15.48 -0.40
N ASP A 245 11.40 -14.82 -0.77
CA ASP A 245 10.10 -14.92 -0.14
C ASP A 245 8.97 -14.78 -1.17
N ALA A 246 7.70 -14.84 -0.73
CA ALA A 246 6.56 -14.79 -1.64
C ALA A 246 6.48 -13.44 -2.37
N TYR A 247 6.76 -12.35 -1.66
CA TYR A 247 6.81 -11.00 -2.21
C TYR A 247 7.84 -10.87 -3.34
N GLY A 248 9.11 -11.21 -3.06
CA GLY A 248 10.19 -11.10 -4.04
C GLY A 248 9.95 -11.99 -5.25
N GLN A 249 9.38 -13.19 -5.06
CA GLN A 249 8.98 -14.07 -6.15
C GLN A 249 7.88 -13.45 -7.02
N SER A 250 6.82 -12.89 -6.42
CA SER A 250 5.68 -12.39 -7.19
C SER A 250 6.02 -11.12 -7.98
N LEU A 251 6.79 -10.18 -7.40
CA LEU A 251 7.28 -9.01 -8.14
C LEU A 251 8.21 -9.43 -9.29
N GLU A 252 9.11 -10.39 -9.05
CA GLU A 252 10.00 -10.87 -10.10
C GLU A 252 9.26 -11.57 -11.22
N GLU A 253 8.27 -12.41 -10.91
CA GLU A 253 7.40 -13.02 -11.91
C GLU A 253 6.62 -11.98 -12.72
N SER A 254 6.10 -10.93 -12.08
CA SER A 254 5.44 -9.80 -12.75
C SER A 254 6.36 -9.14 -13.78
N TYR A 255 7.61 -8.84 -13.40
CA TYR A 255 8.62 -8.31 -14.31
C TYR A 255 8.97 -9.28 -15.44
N VAL A 256 9.26 -10.55 -15.12
CA VAL A 256 9.69 -11.56 -16.10
C VAL A 256 8.62 -11.75 -17.17
N ASN A 257 7.36 -11.93 -16.76
CA ASN A 257 6.25 -12.08 -17.70
C ASN A 257 6.14 -10.85 -18.61
N ALA A 258 6.16 -9.65 -18.03
CA ALA A 258 6.05 -8.41 -18.79
C ALA A 258 7.22 -8.16 -19.75
N PHE A 259 8.45 -8.54 -19.35
CA PHE A 259 9.65 -8.40 -20.19
C PHE A 259 9.66 -9.39 -21.35
N GLU A 260 9.25 -10.64 -21.11
CA GLU A 260 9.12 -11.66 -22.17
C GLU A 260 8.00 -11.34 -23.15
N GLU A 261 6.88 -10.75 -22.69
CA GLU A 261 5.82 -10.23 -23.57
C GLU A 261 6.29 -9.11 -24.50
N ARG A 262 7.37 -8.41 -24.12
CA ARG A 262 8.01 -7.34 -24.90
C ARG A 262 9.20 -7.84 -25.72
N ASP A 263 9.19 -9.13 -26.07
CA ASP A 263 10.24 -9.82 -26.84
C ASP A 263 11.62 -9.86 -26.13
N GLY A 264 11.68 -9.55 -24.84
CA GLY A 264 12.87 -9.71 -24.01
C GLY A 264 13.15 -11.18 -23.66
N THR A 265 14.39 -11.52 -23.33
CA THR A 265 14.76 -12.87 -22.85
C THR A 265 15.33 -12.80 -21.44
N VAL A 266 14.75 -13.54 -20.50
CA VAL A 266 15.28 -13.64 -19.13
C VAL A 266 16.25 -14.82 -19.02
N GLY A 267 17.46 -14.55 -18.54
CA GLY A 267 18.50 -15.52 -18.28
C GLY A 267 18.40 -16.11 -16.87
N GLN A 268 19.45 -15.94 -16.08
CA GLN A 268 19.50 -16.46 -14.72
C GLN A 268 18.55 -15.68 -13.80
N ARG A 269 17.73 -16.42 -13.05
CA ARG A 269 16.81 -15.92 -12.03
C ARG A 269 17.30 -16.42 -10.67
N VAL A 270 17.80 -15.53 -9.83
CA VAL A 270 18.51 -15.90 -8.60
C VAL A 270 17.80 -15.29 -7.40
N SER A 271 17.46 -16.11 -6.40
CA SER A 271 16.94 -15.59 -5.14
C SER A 271 18.06 -15.24 -4.16
N PHE A 272 17.79 -14.32 -3.21
CA PHE A 272 18.72 -13.98 -2.14
C PHE A 272 18.04 -13.87 -0.78
N GLU A 273 18.82 -14.15 0.28
CA GLU A 273 18.43 -13.91 1.66
C GLU A 273 18.84 -12.49 2.09
N PRO A 274 18.05 -11.78 2.90
CA PRO A 274 18.44 -10.47 3.40
C PRO A 274 19.65 -10.55 4.35
N ASN A 275 20.26 -9.40 4.64
CA ASN A 275 21.31 -9.22 5.65
C ASN A 275 22.54 -10.12 5.50
N GLN A 276 22.89 -10.53 4.27
CA GLN A 276 24.10 -11.30 4.04
C GLN A 276 25.33 -10.40 4.04
N PRO A 277 26.50 -10.87 4.52
CA PRO A 277 27.75 -10.11 4.47
C PRO A 277 28.18 -9.73 3.04
N THR A 278 27.70 -10.48 2.04
CA THR A 278 27.95 -10.23 0.61
C THR A 278 26.90 -10.93 -0.26
N TYR A 279 26.69 -10.37 -1.45
CA TYR A 279 25.86 -10.92 -2.53
C TYR A 279 26.68 -11.29 -3.78
N SER A 280 28.01 -11.35 -3.67
CA SER A 280 28.90 -11.53 -4.83
C SER A 280 28.65 -12.83 -5.60
N SER A 281 28.28 -13.93 -4.94
CA SER A 281 27.94 -15.19 -5.61
C SER A 281 26.68 -15.04 -6.44
N GLN A 282 25.60 -14.53 -5.86
CA GLN A 282 24.32 -14.33 -6.53
C GLN A 282 24.49 -13.38 -7.71
N TRP A 283 25.25 -12.29 -7.53
CA TRP A 283 25.58 -11.36 -8.60
C TRP A 283 26.37 -12.04 -9.74
N SER A 284 27.35 -12.88 -9.39
CA SER A 284 28.12 -13.64 -10.40
C SER A 284 27.23 -14.62 -11.15
N ASP A 285 26.32 -15.29 -10.46
CA ASP A 285 25.38 -16.23 -11.06
C ASP A 285 24.44 -15.51 -12.04
N VAL A 286 23.89 -14.35 -11.66
CA VAL A 286 23.03 -13.53 -12.54
C VAL A 286 23.75 -13.04 -13.80
N LEU A 287 25.03 -12.66 -13.69
CA LEU A 287 25.82 -12.14 -14.81
C LEU A 287 26.42 -13.22 -15.72
N ASN A 288 26.50 -14.47 -15.27
CA ASN A 288 26.98 -15.58 -16.09
C ASN A 288 25.87 -16.03 -17.06
N GLN A 289 25.71 -15.27 -18.15
CA GLN A 289 24.87 -15.59 -19.32
C GLN A 289 25.61 -16.46 -20.34
#